data_AF-A0A067BRY4-F1
#
_entry.id   AF-A0A067BRY4-F1
#
_cell.length_a   1.000
_cell.length_b   1.000
_cell.length_c   1.000
_cell.angle_alpha   90.00
_cell.angle_beta   90.00
_cell.angle_gamma   90.00
#
_symmetry.space_group_name_H-M   'P 1'
#
loop_
_entity.id
_entity.type
_entity.pdbx_description
1 polymer ?
#
loop_
_entity_poly.entity_id
_entity_poly.type
_entity_poly.pdbx_seq_one_letter_code
_entity_poly.pdbx_strand_id
1 'polypeptide(L)'
;MKYFNPHGPAPTRKPKVHAKPTVTGVWSPDEHKRFLIALEQFPHGPWKAIALHVGTRTARQTQTHAQKYRQKLIRKVPCPDEAKKVMFSLVQRDLSDTLAD
;
A
#
# COMPACT_ATOMS: atom_id res chain seq x y z
N MET A 1 31.04 -13.17 44.20
CA MET A 1 30.89 -14.61 43.90
C MET A 1 29.57 -14.82 43.17
N LYS A 2 29.65 -15.19 41.88
CA LYS A 2 28.74 -16.08 41.14
C LYS A 2 27.25 -15.71 41.12
N TYR A 3 26.80 -15.02 40.06
CA TYR A 3 25.78 -15.54 39.14
C TYR A 3 26.04 -14.97 37.74
N PHE A 4 27.08 -15.51 37.10
CA PHE A 4 27.15 -15.52 35.64
C PHE A 4 26.09 -16.53 35.19
N ASN A 5 25.09 -16.10 34.43
CA ASN A 5 24.09 -17.00 33.83
C ASN A 5 24.54 -17.30 32.39
N PRO A 6 25.21 -18.44 32.11
CA PRO A 6 25.68 -18.77 30.78
C PRO A 6 24.56 -19.55 30.10
N HIS A 7 23.97 -18.99 29.03
CA HIS A 7 23.01 -19.66 28.13
C HIS A 7 21.55 -19.71 28.63
N GLY A 8 20.85 -18.58 28.49
CA GLY A 8 19.43 -18.65 28.08
C GLY A 8 19.38 -18.82 26.56
N PRO A 9 18.51 -19.67 25.98
CA PRO A 9 18.41 -19.81 24.54
C PRO A 9 18.02 -18.45 23.95
N ALA A 10 18.89 -17.92 23.09
CA ALA A 10 18.61 -16.69 22.36
C ALA A 10 17.27 -16.85 21.64
N PRO A 11 16.32 -15.90 21.76
CA PRO A 11 15.09 -15.97 21.00
C PRO A 11 15.47 -15.98 19.51
N THR A 12 15.15 -17.07 18.84
CA THR A 12 15.37 -17.28 17.41
C THR A 12 14.56 -16.23 16.66
N ARG A 13 15.20 -15.09 16.37
CA ARG A 13 14.65 -14.10 15.44
C ARG A 13 14.67 -14.75 14.07
N LYS A 14 13.52 -15.28 13.64
CA LYS A 14 13.31 -15.79 12.28
C LYS A 14 13.86 -14.76 11.30
N PRO A 15 14.68 -15.14 10.31
CA PRO A 15 15.15 -14.19 9.32
C PRO A 15 13.94 -13.79 8.48
N LYS A 16 13.34 -12.66 8.82
CA LYS A 16 12.40 -11.97 7.94
C LYS A 16 13.24 -11.44 6.78
N VAL A 17 13.44 -12.28 5.77
CA VAL A 17 13.90 -11.87 4.44
C VAL A 17 12.75 -11.07 3.81
N HIS A 18 12.51 -9.88 4.33
CA HIS A 18 11.72 -8.89 3.62
C HIS A 18 12.75 -8.19 2.76
N ALA A 19 13.00 -8.72 1.56
CA ALA A 19 13.62 -7.95 0.51
C ALA A 19 12.85 -6.63 0.45
N LYS A 20 13.50 -5.59 0.94
CA LYS A 20 12.90 -4.27 1.13
C LYS A 20 12.39 -3.84 -0.25
N PRO A 21 11.09 -3.58 -0.41
CA PRO A 21 10.56 -3.12 -1.69
C PRO A 21 11.14 -1.72 -1.97
N THR A 22 12.31 -1.66 -2.61
CA THR A 22 13.03 -0.43 -2.92
C THR A 22 12.82 -0.02 -4.37
N VAL A 23 11.64 -0.29 -4.94
CA VAL A 23 11.33 0.26 -6.26
C VAL A 23 11.12 1.77 -6.10
N THR A 24 12.16 2.53 -6.44
CA THR A 24 12.15 4.00 -6.58
C THR A 24 11.90 4.32 -8.05
N GLY A 25 10.74 4.89 -8.39
CA GLY A 25 10.38 5.15 -9.79
C GLY A 25 8.88 5.28 -10.04
N VAL A 26 8.52 5.43 -11.32
CA VAL A 26 7.14 5.51 -11.84
C VAL A 26 6.34 4.28 -11.39
N TRP A 27 5.06 4.46 -11.04
CA TRP A 27 4.16 3.35 -10.72
C TRP A 27 3.81 2.61 -12.00
N SER A 28 4.24 1.35 -12.12
CA SER A 28 3.91 0.52 -13.27
C SER A 28 2.41 0.20 -13.27
N PRO A 29 1.79 -0.03 -14.44
CA PRO A 29 0.36 -0.36 -14.52
C PRO A 29 -0.01 -1.60 -13.66
N ASP A 30 0.80 -2.65 -13.66
CA ASP A 30 0.61 -3.83 -12.80
C ASP A 30 0.69 -3.56 -11.30
N GLU A 31 1.58 -2.66 -10.89
CA GLU A 31 1.71 -2.25 -9.49
C GLU A 31 0.51 -1.39 -9.08
N HIS A 32 0.08 -0.51 -9.99
CA HIS A 32 -1.07 0.35 -9.82
C HIS A 32 -2.35 -0.47 -9.69
N LYS A 33 -2.53 -1.48 -10.53
CA LYS A 33 -3.65 -2.44 -10.48
C LYS A 33 -3.74 -3.12 -9.12
N ARG A 34 -2.63 -3.66 -8.61
CA ARG A 34 -2.58 -4.26 -7.26
C ARG A 34 -2.89 -3.25 -6.15
N PHE A 35 -2.43 -2.01 -6.31
CA PHE A 35 -2.75 -0.92 -5.38
C PHE A 35 -4.25 -0.63 -5.36
N LEU A 36 -4.91 -0.56 -6.52
CA LEU A 36 -6.35 -0.32 -6.65
C LEU A 36 -7.17 -1.44 -5.99
N ILE A 37 -6.85 -2.71 -6.26
CA ILE A 37 -7.49 -3.88 -5.64
C ILE A 37 -7.37 -3.84 -4.11
N ALA A 38 -6.19 -3.46 -3.61
CA ALA A 38 -5.97 -3.35 -2.18
C ALA A 38 -6.64 -2.12 -1.56
N LEU A 39 -6.81 -1.04 -2.32
CA LEU A 39 -7.50 0.18 -1.89
C LEU A 39 -9.02 -0.04 -1.82
N GLU A 40 -9.56 -0.90 -2.67
CA GLU A 40 -10.97 -1.34 -2.61
C GLU A 40 -11.27 -2.04 -1.28
N GLN A 41 -10.37 -2.94 -0.85
CA GLN A 41 -10.49 -3.66 0.42
C GLN A 41 -10.15 -2.78 1.64
N PHE A 42 -9.19 -1.85 1.50
CA PHE A 42 -8.69 -1.00 2.59
C PHE A 42 -8.69 0.48 2.20
N PRO A 43 -9.86 1.15 2.10
CA PRO A 43 -9.93 2.54 1.63
C PRO A 43 -9.20 3.54 2.54
N HIS A 44 -9.09 3.23 3.83
CA HIS A 44 -8.43 4.07 4.85
C HIS A 44 -7.17 3.43 5.44
N GLY A 45 -6.78 2.25 4.96
CA GLY A 45 -5.68 1.45 5.51
C GLY A 45 -6.14 0.35 6.48
N PRO A 46 -5.20 -0.50 6.94
CA PRO A 46 -3.78 -0.19 7.15
C PRO A 46 -2.91 -0.22 5.88
N TRP A 47 -2.14 0.88 5.65
CA TRP A 47 -1.25 1.04 4.48
C TRP A 47 -0.19 -0.05 4.34
N LYS A 48 0.18 -0.68 5.46
CA LYS A 48 1.10 -1.81 5.47
C LYS A 48 0.51 -3.04 4.76
N ALA A 49 -0.79 -3.30 4.94
CA ALA A 49 -1.47 -4.39 4.24
C ALA A 49 -1.57 -4.10 2.73
N ILE A 50 -1.87 -2.85 2.36
CA ILE A 50 -1.92 -2.42 0.96
C ILE A 50 -0.55 -2.57 0.29
N ALA A 51 0.52 -2.14 0.96
CA ALA A 51 1.89 -2.32 0.48
C ALA A 51 2.29 -3.79 0.34
N LEU A 52 1.84 -4.68 1.24
CA LEU A 52 2.05 -6.12 1.11
C LEU A 52 1.33 -6.70 -0.12
N HIS A 53 0.12 -6.20 -0.43
CA HIS A 53 -0.61 -6.58 -1.63
C HIS A 53 0.10 -6.15 -2.93
N VAL A 54 0.69 -4.96 -2.93
CA VAL A 54 1.50 -4.45 -4.06
C VAL A 54 2.81 -5.23 -4.18
N GLY A 55 3.45 -5.55 -3.05
CA GLY A 55 4.68 -6.35 -2.96
C GLY A 55 5.97 -5.59 -3.32
N THR A 56 5.89 -4.62 -4.23
CA THR A 56 7.04 -3.87 -4.77
C THR A 56 7.24 -2.48 -4.15
N ARG A 57 6.25 -1.97 -3.40
CA ARG A 57 6.27 -0.64 -2.76
C ARG A 57 6.13 -0.72 -1.25
N THR A 58 6.73 0.23 -0.54
CA THR A 58 6.63 0.36 0.92
C THR A 58 5.32 1.02 1.36
N ALA A 59 4.92 0.79 2.62
CA ALA A 59 3.75 1.44 3.21
C ALA A 59 3.75 2.97 3.08
N ARG A 60 4.92 3.59 3.26
CA ARG A 60 5.08 5.05 3.11
C ARG A 60 4.85 5.51 1.67
N GLN A 61 5.43 4.81 0.70
CA GLN A 61 5.21 5.12 -0.72
C GLN A 61 3.74 4.96 -1.11
N THR A 62 3.10 3.87 -0.67
CA THR A 62 1.67 3.60 -0.87
C THR A 62 0.80 4.70 -0.27
N GLN A 63 1.11 5.16 0.94
CA GLN A 63 0.38 6.26 1.60
C GLN A 63 0.52 7.57 0.82
N THR A 64 1.74 7.95 0.40
CA THR A 64 1.96 9.16 -0.40
C THR A 64 1.23 9.09 -1.74
N HIS A 65 1.22 7.92 -2.38
CA HIS A 65 0.48 7.70 -3.62
C HIS A 65 -1.03 7.84 -3.43
N ALA A 66 -1.59 7.21 -2.37
CA ALA A 66 -2.99 7.34 -2.01
C ALA A 66 -3.39 8.78 -1.64
N GLN A 67 -2.49 9.55 -1.03
CA GLN A 67 -2.73 10.96 -0.73
C GLN A 67 -2.80 11.80 -2.01
N LYS A 68 -1.85 11.63 -2.93
CA LYS A 68 -1.89 12.32 -4.24
C LYS A 68 -3.13 11.93 -5.04
N TYR A 69 -3.50 10.65 -5.01
CA TYR A 69 -4.72 10.15 -5.66
C TYR A 69 -5.97 10.84 -5.09
N ARG A 70 -6.08 10.93 -3.76
CA ARG A 70 -7.15 11.66 -3.06
C ARG A 70 -7.19 13.15 -3.41
N GLN A 71 -6.05 13.83 -3.47
CA GLN A 71 -5.99 15.25 -3.85
C GLN A 71 -6.45 15.47 -5.30
N LYS A 72 -6.12 14.55 -6.23
CA LYS A 72 -6.61 14.58 -7.61
C LYS A 72 -8.14 14.46 -7.66
N LEU A 73 -8.73 13.72 -6.73
CA LEU A 73 -10.17 13.51 -6.63
C LEU A 73 -10.92 14.72 -6.08
N ILE A 74 -10.42 15.34 -5.00
CA ILE A 74 -11.02 16.54 -4.41
C ILE A 74 -11.10 17.68 -5.44
N ARG A 75 -10.14 17.76 -6.37
CA ARG A 75 -10.18 18.74 -7.47
C ARG A 75 -11.25 18.46 -8.52
N LYS A 76 -11.70 17.21 -8.67
CA LYS A 76 -12.67 16.78 -9.67
C LYS A 76 -14.11 16.75 -9.14
N VAL A 77 -14.31 16.78 -7.82
CA VAL A 77 -15.63 16.66 -7.18
C VAL A 77 -15.90 17.90 -6.33
N PRO A 78 -16.99 18.65 -6.58
CA PRO A 78 -17.31 19.87 -5.84
C PRO A 78 -17.87 19.61 -4.44
N CYS A 79 -18.26 18.38 -4.09
CA CYS A 79 -18.88 18.03 -2.81
C CYS A 79 -18.07 16.93 -2.07
N PRO A 80 -17.62 17.17 -0.82
CA PRO A 80 -16.79 16.24 -0.06
C PRO A 80 -17.53 15.02 0.51
N ASP A 81 -18.86 15.01 0.54
CA ASP A 81 -19.65 13.93 1.19
C ASP A 81 -19.64 12.62 0.38
N GLU A 82 -19.62 12.68 -0.94
CA GLU A 82 -19.55 11.49 -1.81
C GLU A 82 -18.14 11.14 -2.28
N ALA A 83 -17.13 11.57 -1.53
CA ALA A 83 -15.75 11.23 -1.82
C ALA A 83 -15.55 9.70 -1.88
N LYS A 84 -16.25 8.91 -1.04
CA LYS A 84 -16.12 7.44 -1.02
C LYS A 84 -16.62 6.79 -2.31
N LYS A 85 -17.80 7.20 -2.80
CA LYS A 85 -18.40 6.64 -4.01
C LYS A 85 -17.61 7.04 -5.25
N VAL A 86 -17.08 8.27 -5.28
CA VAL A 86 -16.22 8.74 -6.38
C VAL A 86 -14.82 8.11 -6.34
N MET A 87 -14.24 7.91 -5.16
CA MET A 87 -12.99 7.15 -5.02
C MET A 87 -13.18 5.73 -5.56
N PHE A 88 -14.24 5.04 -5.17
CA PHE A 88 -14.53 3.67 -5.61
C PHE A 88 -14.79 3.59 -7.13
N SER A 89 -15.63 4.47 -7.69
CA SER A 89 -15.94 4.46 -9.12
C SER A 89 -14.75 4.84 -10.00
N LEU A 90 -13.88 5.75 -9.55
CA LEU A 90 -12.66 6.06 -10.29
C LEU A 90 -11.62 4.95 -10.19
N VAL A 91 -11.50 4.31 -9.01
CA VAL A 91 -10.67 3.11 -8.85
C VAL A 91 -11.11 2.02 -9.84
N GLN A 92 -12.41 1.80 -10.01
CA GLN A 92 -12.93 0.86 -11.02
C GLN A 92 -12.65 1.29 -12.46
N ARG A 93 -12.68 2.60 -12.76
CA ARG A 93 -12.40 3.13 -14.11
C ARG A 93 -10.92 3.06 -14.48
N ASP A 94 -10.02 3.48 -13.59
CA ASP A 94 -8.57 3.32 -13.78
C ASP A 94 -8.21 1.83 -13.89
N LEU A 95 -8.90 0.94 -13.17
CA LEU A 95 -8.72 -0.52 -13.28
C LEU A 95 -9.15 -1.06 -14.66
N SER A 96 -10.25 -0.56 -15.22
CA SER A 96 -10.73 -0.99 -16.55
C SER A 96 -9.86 -0.47 -17.70
N ASP A 97 -9.35 0.77 -17.62
CA ASP A 97 -8.46 1.34 -18.65
C ASP A 97 -7.14 0.56 -18.77
N THR A 98 -6.68 -0.02 -17.65
CA THR A 98 -5.44 -0.84 -17.61
C THR A 98 -5.61 -2.27 -18.14
N LEU A 99 -6.83 -2.68 -18.52
CA LEU A 99 -7.17 -4.05 -18.94
C LEU A 99 -7.53 -4.16 -20.43
N ALA A 100 -7.53 -3.04 -21.17
CA ALA A 100 -8.01 -2.97 -22.55
C ALA A 100 -6.89 -3.03 -23.61
N ASP A 101 -5.76 -3.70 -23.31
CA ASP A 101 -4.70 -4.01 -24.29
C ASP A 101 -4.76 -5.49 -24.69
#